data_AF-A0A9P0XE33-F1
#
_entry.id   AF-A0A9P0XE33-F1
#
_cell.length_a   1.000
_cell.length_b   1.000
_cell.length_c   1.000
_cell.angle_alpha   90.00
_cell.angle_beta   90.00
_cell.angle_gamma   90.00
#
_symmetry.space_group_name_H-M   'P 1'
#
loop_
_entity.id
_entity.type
_entity.pdbx_description
1 polymer ?
#
loop_
_entity_poly.entity_id
_entity_poly.type
_entity_poly.pdbx_seq_one_letter_code
_entity_poly.pdbx_strand_id
1 'polypeptide(L)'
;METGISVVRKAPRWNMPWLGVGLWCNGCPPLGCEDDEAIIHGYCCGCKHVFDNLPILCPEFLQCPLNLHGLCHDYEYMMRCCC
;
A
#
# COMPACT_ATOMS: atom_id res chain seq x y z
N MET A 1 -7.78 -21.33 20.16
CA MET A 1 -6.73 -21.16 19.13
C MET A 1 -7.07 -19.91 18.37
N GLU A 2 -6.47 -18.81 18.78
CA GLU A 2 -6.73 -17.47 18.30
C GLU A 2 -6.06 -17.32 16.94
N THR A 3 -6.84 -17.36 15.86
CA THR A 3 -6.37 -17.01 14.53
C THR A 3 -6.18 -15.49 14.50
N GLY A 4 -4.97 -15.05 14.82
CA GLY A 4 -4.53 -13.65 14.75
C GLY A 4 -4.44 -13.18 13.30
N ILE A 5 -5.59 -13.00 12.66
CA ILE A 5 -5.70 -12.26 11.40
C ILE A 5 -6.12 -10.85 11.81
N SER A 6 -5.14 -10.00 12.09
CA SER A 6 -5.37 -8.57 12.20
C SER A 6 -5.86 -8.10 10.85
N VAL A 7 -7.18 -8.10 10.63
CA VAL A 7 -7.82 -7.44 9.51
C VAL A 7 -7.60 -5.95 9.74
N VAL A 8 -6.44 -5.45 9.29
CA VAL A 8 -6.11 -4.04 9.23
C VAL A 8 -7.20 -3.42 8.36
N ARG A 9 -8.09 -2.64 8.98
CA ARG A 9 -9.17 -1.94 8.29
C ARG A 9 -8.53 -0.88 7.39
N LYS A 10 -8.19 -1.27 6.16
CA LYS A 10 -7.77 -0.35 5.10
C LYS A 10 -8.89 0.69 4.95
N ALA A 11 -8.56 1.97 5.15
CA ALA A 11 -9.55 3.04 5.13
C ALA A 11 -10.38 2.96 3.83
N PRO A 12 -11.73 3.02 3.91
CA PRO A 12 -12.56 2.87 2.73
C PRO A 12 -12.24 4.00 1.73
N ARG A 13 -11.73 3.61 0.56
CA ARG A 13 -11.34 4.51 -0.53
C ARG A 13 -12.62 5.04 -1.18
N TRP A 14 -12.87 6.35 -1.12
CA TRP A 14 -13.98 6.98 -1.85
C TRP A 14 -13.46 7.65 -3.12
N ASN A 15 -13.70 7.05 -4.28
CA ASN A 15 -13.35 7.65 -5.57
C ASN A 15 -14.60 8.33 -6.15
N MET A 16 -14.63 9.67 -6.17
CA MET A 16 -15.74 10.45 -6.77
C MET A 16 -15.28 11.11 -8.08
N PRO A 17 -15.34 10.41 -9.24
CA PRO A 17 -14.70 10.86 -10.48
C PRO A 17 -15.37 12.08 -11.15
N TRP A 18 -16.55 12.51 -10.68
CA TRP A 18 -17.34 13.58 -11.30
C TRP A 18 -16.94 15.01 -10.89
N LEU A 19 -16.11 15.20 -9.85
CA LEU A 19 -15.75 16.53 -9.34
C LEU A 19 -14.40 17.05 -9.85
N GLY A 20 -13.68 16.33 -10.74
CA GLY A 20 -12.42 16.80 -11.32
C GLY A 20 -11.26 16.97 -10.33
N VAL A 21 -11.47 16.66 -9.05
CA VAL A 21 -10.45 16.62 -8.01
C VAL A 21 -9.80 15.24 -8.05
N GLY A 22 -8.52 15.19 -8.43
CA GLY A 22 -7.71 13.98 -8.43
C GLY A 22 -7.65 13.30 -7.07
N LEU A 23 -7.15 12.06 -7.04
CA LEU A 23 -6.95 11.17 -5.87
C LEU A 23 -6.99 11.92 -4.53
N TRP A 24 -8.15 11.87 -3.87
CA TRP A 24 -8.29 12.37 -2.50
C TRP A 24 -7.78 11.33 -1.51
N CYS A 25 -6.79 11.74 -0.73
CA CYS A 25 -6.25 10.98 0.38
C CYS A 25 -7.28 11.00 1.51
N ASN A 26 -7.96 9.88 1.73
CA ASN A 26 -9.07 9.76 2.68
C ASN A 26 -8.62 9.47 4.12
N GLY A 27 -7.32 9.21 4.31
CA GLY A 27 -6.72 8.84 5.59
C GLY A 27 -5.61 7.82 5.42
N CYS A 28 -4.70 7.82 6.38
CA CYS A 28 -3.54 6.94 6.44
C CYS A 28 -3.63 5.99 7.62
N PRO A 29 -3.07 4.77 7.50
CA PRO A 29 -2.95 3.89 8.65
C PRO A 29 -2.12 4.56 9.74
N PRO A 30 -2.31 4.19 11.02
CA PRO A 30 -1.52 4.72 12.13
C PRO A 30 -0.07 4.21 12.14
N LEU A 31 0.26 3.25 11.26
CA LEU A 31 1.58 2.65 11.10
C LEU A 31 2.40 3.47 10.10
N GLY A 32 3.73 3.48 10.28
CA GLY A 32 4.64 4.11 9.33
C GLY A 32 4.57 3.43 7.97
N CYS A 33 4.91 4.16 6.90
CA CYS A 33 4.88 3.61 5.55
C CYS A 33 5.72 2.35 5.39
N GLU A 34 6.89 2.31 6.01
CA GLU A 34 7.80 1.17 5.96
C GLU A 34 7.25 -0.12 6.58
N ASP A 35 6.23 0.00 7.45
CA ASP A 35 5.59 -1.10 8.15
C ASP A 35 4.26 -1.54 7.49
N ASP A 36 3.77 -0.80 6.49
CA ASP A 36 2.51 -1.13 5.83
C ASP A 36 2.69 -2.26 4.82
N GLU A 37 1.81 -3.26 4.89
CA GLU A 37 1.86 -4.44 4.03
C GLU A 37 1.81 -4.09 2.54
N ALA A 38 1.01 -3.09 2.14
CA ALA A 38 0.90 -2.69 0.75
C ALA A 38 2.17 -1.97 0.26
N ILE A 39 2.84 -1.25 1.16
CA ILE A 39 4.14 -0.64 0.87
C ILE A 39 5.23 -1.70 0.76
N ILE A 40 5.35 -2.61 1.72
CA ILE A 40 6.36 -3.68 1.71
C ILE A 40 6.17 -4.58 0.48
N HIS A 41 4.96 -5.10 0.28
CA HIS A 41 4.68 -5.97 -0.87
C HIS A 41 4.80 -5.19 -2.17
N GLY A 42 4.28 -3.96 -2.27
CA GLY A 42 4.42 -3.15 -3.48
C GLY A 42 5.88 -2.88 -3.82
N TYR A 43 6.69 -2.50 -2.83
CA TYR A 43 8.10 -2.22 -3.02
C TYR A 43 8.89 -3.47 -3.45
N CYS A 44 8.67 -4.59 -2.78
CA CYS A 44 9.41 -5.82 -3.00
C CYS A 44 8.92 -6.63 -4.20
N CYS A 45 7.64 -6.53 -4.56
CA CYS A 45 7.05 -7.23 -5.70
C CYS A 45 7.08 -6.43 -7.01
N GLY A 46 7.74 -5.25 -7.01
CA GLY A 46 8.08 -4.52 -8.23
C GLY A 46 7.12 -3.39 -8.63
N CYS A 47 6.27 -2.90 -7.74
CA CYS A 47 5.45 -1.70 -7.96
C CYS A 47 6.20 -0.39 -7.70
N LYS A 48 7.43 -0.45 -7.15
CA LYS A 48 8.24 0.74 -6.87
C LYS A 48 8.62 1.51 -8.13
N HIS A 49 8.54 2.83 -8.08
CA HIS A 49 9.09 3.73 -9.08
C HIS A 49 10.59 3.95 -8.86
N VAL A 50 11.29 4.47 -9.88
CA VAL A 50 12.75 4.70 -9.85
C VAL A 50 13.17 5.65 -8.72
N PHE A 51 12.27 6.53 -8.27
CA PHE A 51 12.53 7.52 -7.23
C PHE A 51 12.06 7.07 -5.84
N ASP A 52 11.43 5.91 -5.74
CA ASP A 52 10.92 5.39 -4.46
C ASP A 52 12.10 4.76 -3.70
N ASN A 53 12.72 5.55 -2.84
CA ASN A 53 13.83 5.12 -1.98
C ASN A 53 13.32 4.94 -0.54
N LEU A 54 12.72 3.78 -0.28
CA LEU A 54 12.30 3.40 1.07
C LEU A 54 13.34 2.49 1.72
N PRO A 55 13.60 2.59 3.03
CA PRO A 55 14.54 1.73 3.76
C PRO A 55 13.97 0.31 4.01
N ILE A 56 13.22 -0.23 3.05
CA ILE A 56 12.54 -1.52 3.15
C ILE A 56 13.49 -2.63 2.73
N LEU A 57 13.63 -3.62 3.61
CA LEU A 57 14.33 -4.87 3.33
C LEU A 57 13.31 -5.92 2.90
N CYS A 58 13.51 -6.52 1.73
CA CYS A 58 12.61 -7.55 1.21
C CYS A 58 12.95 -8.91 1.83
N PRO A 59 12.05 -9.50 2.63
CA PRO A 59 12.30 -10.82 3.19
C PRO A 59 12.27 -11.89 2.10
N GLU A 60 13.15 -12.90 2.20
CA GLU A 60 13.22 -14.01 1.24
C GLU A 60 11.96 -14.89 1.21
N PHE A 61 11.18 -14.86 2.30
CA PHE A 61 9.92 -15.59 2.42
C PHE A 61 8.69 -14.80 1.93
N LEU A 62 8.89 -13.58 1.43
CA LEU A 62 7.79 -12.74 0.93
C LEU A 62 7.13 -13.42 -0.27
N GLN A 63 5.83 -13.66 -0.18
CA GLN A 63 5.04 -14.19 -1.29
C GLN A 63 4.35 -13.06 -2.04
N CYS A 64 4.76 -12.82 -3.28
CA CYS A 64 4.11 -11.82 -4.12
C CYS A 64 2.72 -12.30 -4.58
N PRO A 65 1.68 -11.46 -4.48
CA PRO A 65 0.36 -11.81 -4.95
C PRO A 65 0.36 -11.95 -6.49
N LEU A 66 -0.38 -12.94 -7.01
CA LEU A 66 -0.53 -13.16 -8.45
C LEU A 66 -1.16 -11.94 -9.16
N ASN A 67 -1.97 -11.16 -8.45
CA ASN A 67 -2.60 -9.95 -8.97
C ASN A 67 -1.87 -8.70 -8.45
N LEU A 68 -0.89 -8.24 -9.23
CA LEU A 68 -0.11 -7.05 -8.93
C LEU A 68 -0.89 -5.75 -9.15
N HIS A 69 -1.95 -5.74 -9.95
CA HIS A 69 -2.65 -4.50 -10.30
C HIS A 69 -3.28 -3.83 -9.07
N GLY A 70 -3.95 -4.61 -8.22
CA GLY A 70 -4.50 -4.10 -6.96
C GLY A 70 -3.41 -3.65 -5.99
N LEU A 71 -2.33 -4.43 -5.89
CA LEU A 71 -1.19 -4.11 -5.04
C LEU A 71 -0.51 -2.81 -5.46
N CYS A 72 -0.19 -2.62 -6.75
CA CYS A 72 0.47 -1.42 -7.23
C CYS A 72 -0.42 -0.18 -7.08
N HIS A 73 -1.73 -0.32 -7.30
CA HIS A 73 -2.67 0.78 -7.07
C HIS A 73 -2.85 1.15 -5.58
N ASP A 74 -2.65 0.19 -4.67
CA ASP A 74 -2.57 0.46 -3.24
C ASP A 74 -1.23 1.10 -2.86
N TYR A 75 -0.14 0.60 -3.41
CA TYR A 75 1.22 1.13 -3.24
C TYR A 75 1.31 2.60 -3.67
N GLU A 76 0.85 2.93 -4.87
CA GLU A 76 0.86 4.31 -5.38
C GLU A 76 0.01 5.25 -4.54
N TYR A 77 -1.11 4.77 -4.01
CA TYR A 77 -1.94 5.55 -3.12
C TYR A 77 -1.20 5.84 -1.80
N MET A 78 -0.59 4.82 -1.19
CA MET A 78 0.17 4.99 0.04
C MET A 78 1.37 5.93 -0.16
N MET A 79 2.13 5.75 -1.25
CA MET A 79 3.27 6.60 -1.62
C MET A 79 2.91 8.06 -1.94
N ARG A 80 1.66 8.34 -2.30
CA ARG A 80 1.19 9.70 -2.63
C ARG A 80 0.50 10.39 -1.45
N CYS A 81 -0.08 9.61 -0.55
CA CYS A 81 -1.00 10.12 0.47
C CYS A 81 -0.48 10.00 1.90
N CYS A 82 0.39 9.02 2.16
CA CYS A 82 0.78 8.59 3.51
C CYS A 82 2.28 8.58 3.71
N CYS A 83 3.02 8.41 2.61
CA CYS A 83 4.42 8.73 2.44
C CYS A 83 4.47 10.00 1.56
#